data_AF-A0A2V9A8D3-F1
#
_entry.id   AF-A0A2V9A8D3-F1
#
_cell.length_a   1.000
_cell.length_b   1.000
_cell.length_c   1.000
_cell.angle_alpha   90.00
_cell.angle_beta   90.00
_cell.angle_gamma   90.00
#
_symmetry.space_group_name_H-M   'P 1'
#
loop_
_entity.id
_entity.type
_entity.pdbx_description
1 polymer ?
#
loop_
_entity_poly.entity_id
_entity_poly.type
_entity_poly.pdbx_seq_one_letter_code
_entity_poly.pdbx_strand_id
1 'polypeptide(L)' 'MTYTSDEGIEILKIYFSDDDFKAALDDPARRVFDQSSWTKWNQRYGRTPIPPLPKRRIPGVGPTEVADFFPAKS' A
#
# COMPACT_ATOMS: atom_id res chain seq x y z
N MET A 1 0.31 2.39 -6.10
CA MET A 1 -0.13 2.78 -7.46
C MET A 1 -1.57 3.26 -7.38
N THR A 2 -1.76 4.53 -7.03
CA THR A 2 -3.05 5.05 -6.56
C THR A 2 -3.76 5.91 -7.59
N TYR A 3 -3.06 6.35 -8.63
CA TYR A 3 -3.58 7.31 -9.63
C TYR A 3 -3.53 6.78 -11.07
N THR A 4 -3.29 5.50 -11.27
CA THR A 4 -3.14 4.91 -12.60
C THR A 4 -4.43 4.20 -12.99
N SER A 5 -5.00 4.55 -14.15
CA SER A 5 -6.10 3.82 -14.78
C SER A 5 -5.66 2.39 -15.15
N ASP A 6 -6.61 1.49 -15.42
CA ASP A 6 -6.24 0.15 -15.88
C ASP A 6 -5.45 0.17 -17.19
N GLU A 7 -5.76 1.10 -18.10
CA GLU A 7 -4.97 1.35 -19.31
C GLU A 7 -3.53 1.77 -18.99
N GLY A 8 -3.34 2.66 -18.01
CA GLY A 8 -1.99 3.04 -17.57
C GLY A 8 -1.21 1.88 -16.97
N ILE A 9 -1.89 0.90 -16.35
CA ILE A 9 -1.24 -0.31 -15.84
C ILE A 9 -0.71 -1.16 -17.00
N GLU A 10 -1.47 -1.31 -18.08
CA GLU A 10 -1.02 -2.07 -19.25
C GLU A 10 0.17 -1.40 -19.96
N ILE A 11 0.23 -0.07 -19.97
CA ILE A 11 1.43 0.66 -20.44
C ILE A 11 2.63 0.38 -19.52
N LEU A 12 2.45 0.42 -18.20
CA LEU A 12 3.54 0.17 -17.26
C LEU A 12 4.11 -1.26 -17.37
N LYS A 13 3.30 -2.24 -17.76
CA LYS A 13 3.77 -3.62 -17.99
C LYS A 13 4.74 -3.77 -19.17
N ILE A 14 4.87 -2.76 -20.03
CA ILE A 14 5.92 -2.71 -21.05
C ILE A 14 7.31 -2.56 -20.39
N TYR A 15 7.35 -1.91 -19.23
CA TYR A 15 8.59 -1.56 -18.52
C TYR A 15 8.83 -2.40 -17.25
N PHE A 16 7.77 -2.90 -16.63
CA PHE A 16 7.81 -3.62 -15.37
C PHE A 16 7.13 -4.98 -15.47
N SER A 17 7.74 -5.98 -14.85
CA SER A 17 7.17 -7.31 -14.72
C SER A 17 6.15 -7.38 -13.58
N ASP A 18 5.32 -8.43 -13.57
CA ASP A 18 4.44 -8.73 -12.43
C ASP A 18 5.22 -8.93 -11.12
N ASP A 19 6.48 -9.37 -11.20
CA ASP A 19 7.31 -9.56 -10.01
C ASP A 19 7.78 -8.21 -9.42
N ASP A 20 8.01 -7.20 -10.25
CA ASP A 20 8.30 -5.83 -9.78
C ASP A 20 7.10 -5.26 -9.01
N PHE A 21 5.88 -5.50 -9.51
CA PHE A 21 4.66 -5.08 -8.80
C PHE A 21 4.47 -5.85 -7.48
N LYS A 22 4.75 -7.15 -7.45
CA LYS A 22 4.69 -7.95 -6.21
C LYS A 22 5.71 -7.46 -5.18
N ALA A 23 6.93 -7.14 -5.62
CA ALA A 23 7.99 -6.60 -4.76
C ALA A 23 7.58 -5.25 -4.15
N ALA A 24 6.91 -4.39 -4.92
CA ALA A 24 6.35 -3.14 -4.41
C ALA A 24 5.23 -3.33 -3.37
N LEU A 25 4.57 -4.50 -3.35
CA LEU A 25 3.62 -4.87 -2.29
C LEU A 25 4.31 -5.50 -1.07
N ASP A 26 5.49 -6.08 -1.24
CA ASP A 26 6.30 -6.65 -0.14
C ASP A 26 7.00 -5.57 0.67
N ASP A 27 7.55 -4.55 0.00
CA ASP A 27 8.11 -3.35 0.63
C ASP A 27 7.41 -2.08 0.11
N PRO A 28 6.18 -1.80 0.58
CA PRO A 28 5.40 -0.69 0.08
C PRO A 28 6.02 0.65 0.48
N ALA A 29 6.33 1.46 -0.55
CA ALA A 29 6.76 2.83 -0.37
C ALA A 29 5.76 3.62 0.49
N ARG A 30 6.29 4.43 1.41
CA ARG A 30 5.50 5.17 2.40
C ARG A 30 4.52 6.12 1.70
N ARG A 31 3.24 6.07 2.11
CA ARG A 31 2.13 6.92 1.61
C ARG A 31 1.73 6.72 0.14
N VAL A 32 2.22 5.67 -0.53
CA VAL A 32 1.87 5.43 -1.94
C VAL A 32 0.51 4.76 -2.11
N PHE A 33 0.05 3.98 -1.15
CA PHE A 33 -1.24 3.27 -1.22
C PHE A 33 -2.28 3.89 -0.29
N ASP A 34 -3.48 4.08 -0.82
CA ASP A 34 -4.70 4.22 -0.02
C ASP A 34 -5.36 2.84 0.18
N GLN A 35 -6.45 2.79 0.94
CA GLN A 35 -7.13 1.52 1.24
C GLN A 35 -7.69 0.83 -0.01
N SER A 36 -8.19 1.60 -0.98
CA SER A 36 -8.82 1.06 -2.20
C SER A 36 -7.79 0.42 -3.11
N SER A 37 -6.71 1.17 -3.41
CA SER A 37 -5.59 0.68 -4.20
C SER A 37 -4.90 -0.51 -3.50
N TRP A 38 -4.73 -0.48 -2.18
CA TRP A 38 -4.15 -1.59 -1.44
C TRP A 38 -4.95 -2.89 -1.59
N THR A 39 -6.27 -2.83 -1.42
CA THR A 39 -7.16 -3.98 -1.64
C THR A 39 -7.06 -4.48 -3.08
N LYS A 40 -7.20 -3.57 -4.06
CA LYS A 40 -7.15 -3.91 -5.49
C LYS A 40 -5.87 -4.66 -5.86
N TRP A 41 -4.71 -4.15 -5.45
CA TRP A 41 -3.43 -4.74 -5.82
C TRP A 41 -3.14 -6.05 -5.11
N ASN A 42 -3.51 -6.18 -3.83
CA ASN A 42 -3.37 -7.46 -3.12
C ASN A 42 -4.30 -8.53 -3.71
N GLN A 43 -5.54 -8.19 -4.07
CA GLN A 43 -6.45 -9.11 -4.77
C GLN A 43 -5.93 -9.51 -6.14
N ARG A 44 -5.45 -8.53 -6.94
CA ARG A 44 -4.89 -8.78 -8.28
C ARG A 44 -3.78 -9.82 -8.27
N TYR A 45 -2.95 -9.83 -7.22
CA TYR A 45 -1.85 -10.79 -7.05
C TYR A 45 -2.17 -11.93 -6.07
N GLY A 46 -3.45 -12.19 -5.79
CA GLY A 46 -3.90 -13.38 -5.06
C GLY A 46 -3.56 -13.43 -3.57
N ARG A 47 -3.24 -12.29 -2.95
CA ARG A 47 -2.90 -12.22 -1.52
C ARG A 47 -4.17 -12.25 -0.67
N THR A 48 -4.52 -13.45 -0.18
CA THR A 48 -5.68 -13.71 0.69
C THR A 48 -5.23 -14.38 2.00
N PRO A 49 -5.58 -13.85 3.19
CA PRO A 49 -6.36 -12.62 3.40
C PRO A 49 -5.57 -11.36 2.98
N ILE A 50 -6.29 -10.31 2.60
CA ILE A 50 -5.67 -9.03 2.24
C ILE A 50 -4.95 -8.47 3.47
N PRO A 51 -3.63 -8.20 3.41
CA PRO A 51 -2.90 -7.68 4.55
C PRO A 51 -3.45 -6.31 5.00
N PRO A 52 -3.27 -5.90 6.26
CA PRO A 52 -3.61 -4.55 6.69
C PRO A 52 -2.77 -3.50 5.95
N LEU A 53 -3.31 -2.29 5.77
CA LEU A 53 -2.59 -1.19 5.13
C LEU A 53 -1.27 -0.91 5.88
N PRO A 54 -0.13 -0.78 5.18
CA PRO A 54 1.16 -0.54 5.81
C PRO A 54 1.14 0.74 6.64
N LYS A 55 1.35 0.59 7.95
CA LYS A 55 1.45 1.72 8.88
C LYS A 55 2.84 2.35 8.79
N ARG A 56 2.90 3.68 8.82
CA ARG A 56 4.17 4.43 8.88
C ARG A 56 4.89 4.08 10.18
N ARG A 57 6.06 3.41 10.09
CA ARG A 57 6.99 3.27 11.22
C ARG A 57 7.79 4.56 11.39
N ILE A 58 7.53 5.34 12.43
CA ILE A 58 8.33 6.53 12.75
C ILE A 58 9.49 6.06 13.63
N PRO A 59 10.77 6.24 13.23
CA PRO A 59 11.90 5.86 14.07
C PRO A 59 11.80 6.53 15.45
N GLY A 60 11.98 5.76 16.52
CA GLY A 60 11.87 6.26 17.90
C GLY A 60 10.45 6.40 18.45
N VAL A 61 9.41 6.02 17.69
CA VAL A 61 8.01 6.03 18.17
C VAL A 61 7.45 4.62 18.14
N GLY A 62 7.05 4.11 19.30
CA GLY A 62 6.39 2.82 19.43
C GLY A 62 4.98 2.83 18.81
N PRO A 63 4.44 1.69 18.32
CA PRO A 63 3.10 1.64 17.72
C PRO A 63 1.97 2.11 18.64
N THR A 64 2.19 2.12 19.96
CA THR A 64 1.24 2.60 20.97
C THR A 64 1.25 4.12 21.16
N GLU A 65 2.34 4.82 20.85
CA GLU A 65 2.49 6.26 21.09
C GLU A 65 1.79 7.13 20.03
N VAL A 66 1.52 6.58 18.83
CA VAL A 66 0.90 7.33 17.74
C VAL A 66 -0.61 7.56 17.98
N ALA A 67 -1.25 6.72 18.79
CA ALA A 67 -2.69 6.82 19.08
C ALA A 67 -3.04 8.09 19.87
N ASP A 68 -2.14 8.57 20.74
CA ASP A 68 -2.39 9.72 21.63
C ASP A 68 -2.23 11.08 20.92
N PHE A 69 -1.61 11.12 19.74
CA PHE A 69 -1.39 12.39 19.01
C PHE A 69 -2.62 12.90 18.27
N PHE A 70 -3.61 12.04 18.03
CA PHE A 70 -4.85 12.42 17.36
C PHE A 70 -6.04 11.98 18.23
N PRO A 71 -6.39 12.76 19.28
CA PRO A 71 -7.58 12.45 20.05
C PRO A 71 -8.79 12.42 19.11
N ALA A 72 -9.61 11.37 19.27
CA ALA A 72 -10.89 11.26 18.58
C ALA A 72 -11.67 12.55 18.82
N LYS A 73 -12.12 13.19 17.72
CA LYS A 73 -13.01 14.35 17.81
C LYS A 73 -14.28 13.90 18.53
N SER A 74 -14.57 14.55 19.66
CA SER A 74 -15.84 14.44 20.39
C SER A 74 -17.00 15.04 19.61
#